data_AF-A0AA41SGS9-F1
#
_entry.id   AF-A0AA41SGS9-F1
#
_cell.length_a   1.000
_cell.length_b   1.000
_cell.length_c   1.000
_cell.angle_alpha   90.00
_cell.angle_beta   90.00
_cell.angle_gamma   90.00
#
_symmetry.space_group_name_H-M   'P 1'
#
loop_
_entity.id
_entity.type
_entity.pdbx_description
1 polymer ?
#
loop_
_entity_poly.entity_id
_entity_poly.type
_entity_poly.pdbx_seq_one_letter_code
_entity_poly.pdbx_strand_id
1 'polypeptide(L)'
;MGRLDQEGEAQYTSMEEEKAMASNETEIRHRGIRAMPFIIGNEMFEKLGTWGTSGNLVVYFTTVFNIKHVSAAILMNVFNGTTFISPLIGGFLADAYFGRYKTLGFASIASLV
;
A
#
# COMPACT_ATOMS: atom_id res chain seq x y z
N MET A 1 -19.63 1.76 -59.54
CA MET A 1 -18.46 0.87 -59.37
C MET A 1 -17.48 1.61 -58.47
N GLY A 2 -17.81 1.74 -57.18
CA GLY A 2 -17.07 2.61 -56.25
C GLY A 2 -17.59 2.59 -54.81
N ARG A 3 -18.40 1.57 -54.47
CA ARG A 3 -18.91 1.33 -53.11
C ARG A 3 -18.29 0.07 -52.48
N LEU A 4 -17.73 -0.83 -53.29
CA LEU A 4 -17.00 -2.02 -52.85
C LEU A 4 -15.55 -1.69 -52.45
N ASP A 5 -14.97 -0.61 -53.00
CA ASP A 5 -13.61 -0.16 -52.66
C ASP A 5 -13.58 0.58 -51.30
N GLN A 6 -14.67 1.27 -50.95
CA GLN A 6 -14.79 1.99 -49.67
C GLN A 6 -15.01 1.06 -48.47
N GLU A 7 -15.74 -0.06 -48.66
CA GLU A 7 -15.90 -1.08 -47.61
C GLU A 7 -14.59 -1.82 -47.36
N GLY A 8 -13.78 -2.04 -48.40
CA GLY A 8 -12.44 -2.59 -48.27
C GLY A 8 -11.52 -1.69 -47.44
N GLU A 9 -11.40 -0.41 -47.79
CA GLU A 9 -10.54 0.53 -47.05
C GLU A 9 -11.00 0.76 -45.60
N ALA A 10 -12.30 0.84 -45.34
CA ALA A 10 -12.84 0.93 -44.00
C ALA A 10 -12.50 -0.30 -43.14
N GLN A 11 -12.49 -1.50 -43.76
CA GLN A 11 -12.11 -2.74 -43.08
C GLN A 11 -10.60 -2.82 -42.82
N TYR A 12 -9.76 -2.33 -43.75
CA TYR A 12 -8.30 -2.24 -43.55
C TYR A 12 -7.95 -1.23 -42.44
N THR A 13 -8.61 -0.08 -42.41
CA THR A 13 -8.43 0.92 -41.34
C THR A 13 -8.92 0.39 -40.00
N SER A 14 -10.07 -0.32 -39.93
CA SER A 14 -10.53 -0.91 -38.66
C SER A 14 -9.62 -2.04 -38.16
N MET A 15 -8.98 -2.79 -39.07
CA MET A 15 -7.98 -3.80 -38.72
C MET A 15 -6.66 -3.17 -38.25
N GLU A 16 -6.24 -2.04 -38.83
CA GLU A 16 -5.09 -1.26 -38.33
C GLU A 16 -5.39 -0.60 -36.98
N GLU A 17 -6.61 -0.10 -36.76
CA GLU A 17 -7.05 0.43 -35.46
C GLU A 17 -7.14 -0.66 -34.40
N GLU A 18 -7.65 -1.86 -34.72
CA GLU A 18 -7.67 -3.01 -33.80
C GLU A 18 -6.25 -3.48 -33.46
N LYS A 19 -5.33 -3.50 -34.45
CA LYS A 19 -3.92 -3.86 -34.24
C LYS A 19 -3.13 -2.79 -33.49
N ALA A 20 -3.48 -1.51 -33.66
CA ALA A 20 -2.93 -0.37 -32.91
C ALA A 20 -3.48 -0.32 -31.48
N MET A 21 -4.71 -0.78 -31.26
CA MET A 21 -5.31 -0.91 -29.94
C MET A 21 -4.75 -2.12 -29.18
N ALA A 22 -4.51 -3.24 -29.89
CA ALA A 22 -3.85 -4.43 -29.34
C ALA A 22 -2.36 -4.20 -29.04
N SER A 23 -1.67 -3.32 -29.78
CA SER A 23 -0.28 -2.94 -29.48
C SER A 23 -0.14 -1.92 -28.35
N ASN A 24 -1.25 -1.29 -27.91
CA ASN A 24 -1.34 -0.47 -26.71
C ASN A 24 -1.83 -1.26 -25.49
N GLU A 25 -1.84 -2.59 -25.56
CA GLU A 25 -1.88 -3.39 -24.35
C GLU A 25 -0.58 -3.12 -23.59
N THR A 26 -0.70 -2.32 -22.54
CA THR A 26 0.38 -1.73 -21.73
C THR A 26 1.61 -2.63 -21.70
N GLU A 27 2.67 -2.24 -22.39
CA GLU A 27 3.99 -2.78 -22.13
C GLU A 27 4.29 -2.49 -20.66
N ILE A 28 4.07 -3.49 -19.79
CA ILE A 28 4.36 -3.36 -18.37
C ILE A 28 5.87 -3.21 -18.30
N ARG A 29 6.33 -1.95 -18.28
CA ARG A 29 7.73 -1.63 -18.03
C ARG A 29 8.00 -2.09 -16.62
N HIS A 30 8.66 -3.25 -16.48
CA HIS A 30 9.03 -3.88 -15.23
C HIS A 30 10.08 -3.02 -14.49
N ARG A 31 9.73 -1.79 -14.10
CA ARG A 31 10.50 -1.00 -13.12
C ARG A 31 10.32 -1.58 -11.71
N GLY A 32 9.27 -2.37 -11.49
CA GLY A 32 8.93 -2.98 -10.21
C GLY A 32 9.98 -3.95 -9.68
N ILE A 33 10.71 -4.69 -10.54
CA ILE A 33 11.71 -5.69 -10.10
C ILE A 33 12.83 -5.11 -9.22
N ARG A 34 13.16 -3.82 -9.36
CA ARG A 34 14.12 -3.15 -8.45
C ARG A 34 13.48 -2.71 -7.14
N ALA A 35 12.18 -2.43 -7.12
CA ALA A 35 11.44 -2.04 -5.92
C ALA A 35 10.99 -3.26 -5.08
N MET A 36 10.76 -4.41 -5.71
CA MET A 36 10.37 -5.66 -5.06
C MET A 36 11.22 -6.04 -3.84
N PRO A 37 12.57 -6.06 -3.90
CA PRO A 37 13.38 -6.44 -2.73
C PRO A 37 13.26 -5.44 -1.57
N PHE A 38 13.06 -4.14 -1.85
CA PHE A 38 12.86 -3.14 -0.79
C PHE A 38 11.51 -3.31 -0.10
N ILE A 39 10.44 -3.58 -0.86
CA ILE A 39 9.10 -3.82 -0.32
C ILE A 39 9.10 -5.11 0.52
N ILE A 40 9.70 -6.18 -0.01
CA ILE A 40 9.83 -7.46 0.71
C ILE A 40 10.66 -7.27 1.99
N GLY A 41 11.77 -6.54 1.92
CA GLY A 41 12.59 -6.24 3.10
C GLY A 41 11.82 -5.50 4.19
N ASN A 42 11.03 -4.50 3.82
CA ASN A 42 10.17 -3.76 4.76
C ASN A 42 9.12 -4.69 5.39
N GLU A 43 8.40 -5.45 4.57
CA GLU A 43 7.37 -6.41 5.03
C GLU A 43 7.95 -7.45 5.99
N MET A 44 9.13 -7.98 5.67
CA MET A 44 9.83 -8.95 6.52
C MET A 44 10.22 -8.32 7.85
N PHE A 45 10.74 -7.08 7.85
CA PHE A 45 11.12 -6.38 9.07
C PHE A 45 9.91 -6.12 9.98
N GLU A 46 8.78 -5.71 9.40
CA GLU A 46 7.53 -5.50 10.13
C GLU A 46 7.04 -6.79 10.80
N LYS A 47 7.05 -7.90 10.06
CA LYS A 47 6.66 -9.22 10.59
C LYS A 47 7.60 -9.73 11.68
N LEU A 48 8.91 -9.59 11.48
CA LEU A 48 9.92 -10.00 12.46
C LEU A 48 9.80 -9.19 13.75
N GLY A 49 9.62 -7.87 13.65
CA GLY A 49 9.39 -7.01 14.81
C GLY A 49 8.15 -7.41 15.58
N THR A 50 7.04 -7.65 14.87
CA THR A 50 5.77 -8.06 15.49
C THR A 50 5.89 -9.39 16.23
N TRP A 51 6.55 -10.39 15.63
CA TRP A 51 6.70 -11.71 16.25
C TRP A 51 7.69 -11.67 17.42
N GLY A 52 8.78 -10.92 17.28
CA GLY A 52 9.77 -10.73 18.35
C GLY A 52 9.18 -10.01 19.57
N THR A 53 8.46 -8.91 19.34
CA THR A 53 7.77 -8.17 20.39
C THR A 53 6.66 -9.00 21.04
N SER A 54 5.87 -9.74 20.26
CA SER A 54 4.81 -10.59 20.80
C SER A 54 5.37 -11.64 21.77
N GLY A 55 6.41 -12.38 21.36
CA GLY A 55 7.04 -13.37 22.24
C GLY A 55 7.64 -12.76 23.51
N ASN A 56 8.34 -11.64 23.38
CA ASN A 56 8.95 -10.94 24.51
C ASN A 56 7.89 -10.42 25.49
N LEU A 57 6.79 -9.87 24.97
CA LEU A 57 5.74 -9.27 25.78
C LEU A 57 4.97 -10.32 26.63
N VAL A 58 4.69 -11.52 26.08
CA VAL A 58 4.09 -12.62 26.88
C VAL A 58 5.00 -12.99 28.05
N VAL A 59 6.30 -13.16 27.79
CA VAL A 59 7.29 -13.53 28.81
C VAL A 59 7.41 -12.43 29.86
N TYR A 60 7.39 -11.17 29.45
CA TYR A 60 7.47 -10.03 30.37
C TYR A 60 6.24 -9.96 31.30
N PHE A 61 5.04 -10.19 30.78
CA PHE A 61 3.83 -10.22 31.60
C PHE A 61 3.80 -11.37 32.61
N THR A 62 4.32 -12.54 32.26
CA THR A 62 4.32 -13.69 33.17
C THR A 62 5.45 -13.62 34.21
N THR A 63 6.64 -13.15 33.83
CA THR A 63 7.82 -13.15 34.71
C THR A 63 7.94 -11.92 35.60
N VAL A 64 7.75 -10.72 35.04
CA VAL A 64 7.96 -9.45 35.76
C VAL A 64 6.69 -9.02 36.48
N PHE A 65 5.54 -9.08 35.81
CA PHE A 65 4.27 -8.70 36.40
C PHE A 65 3.57 -9.83 37.18
N ASN A 66 4.10 -11.07 37.16
CA ASN A 66 3.54 -12.24 37.85
C ASN A 66 2.04 -12.46 37.59
N ILE A 67 1.56 -12.05 36.41
CA ILE A 67 0.14 -12.16 36.07
C ILE A 67 -0.13 -13.59 35.60
N LYS A 68 -1.29 -14.15 35.95
CA LYS A 68 -1.72 -15.48 35.50
C LYS A 68 -1.69 -15.56 33.97
N HIS A 69 -1.24 -16.68 33.41
CA HIS A 69 -1.15 -16.91 31.96
C HIS A 69 -2.44 -16.52 31.19
N VAL A 70 -3.61 -16.79 31.78
CA VAL A 70 -4.91 -16.43 31.20
C VAL A 70 -5.05 -14.91 31.03
N SER A 71 -4.62 -14.14 32.02
CA SER A 71 -4.69 -12.67 31.98
C SER A 71 -3.63 -12.07 31.03
N ALA A 72 -2.45 -12.69 30.94
CA ALA A 72 -1.43 -12.28 29.96
C ALA A 72 -1.93 -12.49 28.51
N ALA A 73 -2.67 -13.57 28.24
CA ALA A 73 -3.29 -13.80 26.94
C ALA A 73 -4.36 -12.76 26.59
N ILE A 74 -5.14 -12.30 27.57
CA ILE A 74 -6.11 -11.21 27.37
C ILE A 74 -5.39 -9.92 26.97
N LEU A 75 -4.30 -9.56 27.66
CA LEU A 75 -3.53 -8.37 27.34
C LEU A 75 -2.87 -8.46 25.96
N MET A 76 -2.40 -9.64 25.57
CA MET A 76 -1.90 -9.89 24.22
C MET A 76 -2.99 -9.73 23.15
N ASN A 77 -4.21 -10.21 23.40
CA ASN A 77 -5.34 -10.02 22.48
C ASN A 77 -5.71 -8.53 22.33
N VAL A 78 -5.68 -7.76 23.42
CA VAL A 78 -5.90 -6.30 23.38
C VAL A 78 -4.79 -5.60 22.61
N PHE A 79 -3.53 -6.02 22.79
CA PHE A 79 -2.39 -5.50 22.04
C PHE A 79 -2.56 -5.76 20.53
N ASN A 80 -2.87 -7.00 20.14
CA ASN A 80 -3.15 -7.36 18.75
C ASN A 80 -4.33 -6.56 18.17
N GLY A 81 -5.40 -6.39 18.94
CA GLY A 81 -6.55 -5.54 18.55
C GLY A 81 -6.13 -4.10 18.26
N THR A 82 -5.27 -3.52 19.11
CA THR A 82 -4.73 -2.17 18.90
C THR A 82 -3.89 -2.09 17.63
N THR A 83 -3.07 -3.10 17.35
CA THR A 83 -2.25 -3.16 16.13
C THR A 83 -3.12 -3.21 14.86
N PHE A 84 -4.30 -3.86 14.89
CA PHE A 84 -5.23 -3.84 13.75
C PHE A 84 -5.98 -2.51 13.59
N ILE A 85 -6.25 -1.80 14.69
CA ILE A 85 -6.91 -0.49 14.67
C ILE A 85 -5.92 0.63 14.27
N SER A 86 -4.65 0.47 14.61
CA SER A 86 -3.59 1.45 14.35
C SER A 86 -3.49 1.90 12.87
N PRO A 87 -3.49 1.00 11.86
CA PRO A 87 -3.53 1.39 10.46
C PRO A 87 -4.78 2.17 10.05
N LEU A 88 -5.95 1.91 10.67
CA LEU A 88 -7.17 2.67 10.38
C LEU A 88 -7.04 4.12 10.84
N ILE A 89 -6.53 4.30 12.06
CA ILE A 89 -6.25 5.64 12.60
C ILE A 89 -5.15 6.32 11.78
N GLY A 90 -4.06 5.60 11.48
CA GLY A 90 -2.95 6.12 10.69
C GLY A 90 -3.35 6.51 9.26
N GLY A 91 -4.19 5.71 8.61
CA GLY A 91 -4.76 6.00 7.30
C GLY A 91 -5.70 7.20 7.32
N PHE A 92 -6.59 7.27 8.32
CA PHE A 92 -7.46 8.44 8.51
C PHE A 92 -6.66 9.72 8.76
N LEU A 93 -5.61 9.66 9.58
CA LEU A 93 -4.67 10.76 9.79
C LEU A 93 -3.92 11.10 8.50
N ALA A 94 -3.45 10.12 7.74
CA ALA A 94 -2.76 10.37 6.48
C ALA A 94 -3.67 11.07 5.46
N ASP A 95 -4.90 10.58 5.29
CA ASP A 95 -5.87 11.16 4.35
C ASP A 95 -6.34 12.56 4.78
N ALA A 96 -6.56 12.78 6.08
CA ALA A 96 -6.94 14.08 6.61
C ALA A 96 -5.77 15.09 6.61
N TYR A 97 -4.54 14.63 6.88
CA TYR A 97 -3.40 15.52 7.13
C TYR A 97 -2.53 15.78 5.87
N PHE A 98 -2.32 14.79 5.01
CA PHE A 98 -1.36 14.92 3.90
C PHE A 98 -1.89 15.66 2.65
N GLY A 99 -3.19 15.97 2.57
CA GLY A 99 -3.78 16.72 1.46
C GLY A 99 -3.81 18.26 1.62
N ARG A 100 -3.74 18.79 2.85
CA ARG A 100 -3.83 20.26 3.12
C ARG A 100 -2.78 20.80 4.08
N TYR A 101 -2.32 20.04 5.07
CA TYR A 101 -1.43 20.57 6.11
C TYR A 101 0.00 20.77 5.62
N LYS A 102 0.47 20.00 4.63
CA LYS A 102 1.80 20.21 4.03
C LYS A 102 1.83 21.44 3.13
N THR A 103 0.78 21.69 2.35
CA THR A 103 0.64 22.90 1.52
C THR A 103 0.43 24.14 2.38
N LEU A 104 -0.43 24.09 3.41
CA LEU A 104 -0.58 25.19 4.37
C LEU A 104 0.68 25.42 5.21
N GLY A 105 1.38 24.37 5.63
CA GLY A 105 2.64 24.49 6.35
C GLY A 105 3.74 25.13 5.51
N PHE A 106 3.95 24.64 4.28
CA PHE A 106 4.90 25.27 3.36
C PHE A 106 4.48 26.69 2.97
N ALA A 107 3.20 26.92 2.68
CA ALA A 107 2.70 28.25 2.34
C ALA A 107 2.83 29.23 3.52
N SER A 108 2.58 28.79 4.75
CA SER A 108 2.73 29.62 5.95
C SER A 108 4.18 29.93 6.25
N ILE A 109 5.10 28.97 6.06
CA ILE A 109 6.54 29.21 6.23
C ILE A 109 7.06 30.12 5.10
N ALA A 110 6.62 29.91 3.86
CA ALA A 110 7.01 30.71 2.71
C ALA A 110 6.44 32.14 2.73
N SER A 111 5.27 32.36 3.34
CA SER A 111 4.67 33.70 3.48
C SER A 111 5.27 34.51 4.64
N LEU A 112 6.00 33.87 5.56
CA LEU A 112 6.60 34.50 6.73
C LEU A 112 8.09 34.83 6.51
N VAL A 113 8.68 34.35 5.41
CA VAL A 113 10.00 34.75 4.89
C VAL A 113 9.84 35.89 3.89
#